data_AF-A0A165S029-F1
#
_entry.id   AF-A0A165S029-F1
#
_cell.length_a   1.000
_cell.length_b   1.000
_cell.length_c   1.000
_cell.angle_alpha   90.00
_cell.angle_beta   90.00
_cell.angle_gamma   90.00
#
_symmetry.space_group_name_H-M   'P 1'
#
loop_
_entity.id
_entity.type
_entity.pdbx_description
1 polymer ?
#
loop_
_entity_poly.entity_id
_entity_poly.type
_entity_poly.pdbx_seq_one_letter_code
_entity_poly.pdbx_strand_id
1 'polypeptide(L)' 'MNIAVLSGKGGTGKTTVSTNLALVLNANYIDCDVEEPNGFIFLKPSDINKKEVEVENPFIDYAKCTHCGTVLVFANSML' A
#
# COMPACT_ATOMS: atom_id res chain seq x y z
N MET A 1 21.48 8.41 0.48
CA MET A 1 21.07 8.58 -0.93
C MET A 1 19.75 7.86 -1.10
N ASN A 2 18.76 8.47 -1.76
CA ASN A 2 17.45 7.84 -2.00
C ASN A 2 17.25 7.68 -3.51
N ILE A 3 16.83 6.49 -3.95
CA ILE A 3 16.56 6.19 -5.36
C ILE A 3 15.10 5.78 -5.48
N ALA A 4 14.35 6.50 -6.31
CA ALA A 4 12.97 6.17 -6.63
C ALA A 4 12.91 5.50 -8.00
N VAL A 5 12.34 4.29 -8.05
CA VAL A 5 12.11 3.56 -9.30
C VAL A 5 10.62 3.65 -9.64
N LEU A 6 10.29 4.44 -10.65
CA LEU A 6 8.92 4.71 -11.08
C LEU A 6 8.59 3.91 -12.35
N SER A 7 7.33 3.53 -12.55
CA SER A 7 6.83 3.01 -13.82
C SER A 7 5.41 3.50 -14.10
N GLY A 8 5.08 3.69 -15.38
CA GLY A 8 3.76 4.13 -15.82
C GLY A 8 2.80 3.00 -16.23
N LYS A 9 3.24 1.73 -16.26
CA LYS A 9 2.40 0.58 -16.62
C LYS A 9 2.78 -0.66 -15.81
N GLY A 10 1.82 -1.55 -15.57
CA GLY A 10 2.08 -2.88 -15.00
C GLY A 10 2.96 -3.73 -15.93
N GLY A 11 3.80 -4.58 -15.34
CA GLY A 11 4.62 -5.55 -16.11
C GLY A 11 5.92 -5.01 -16.73
N THR A 12 6.32 -3.76 -16.50
CA THR A 12 7.56 -3.19 -17.07
C THR A 12 8.84 -3.57 -16.30
N GLY A 13 8.77 -4.50 -15.34
CA GLY A 13 9.93 -4.93 -14.56
C GLY A 13 10.38 -3.99 -13.44
N LYS A 14 9.55 -3.02 -13.02
CA LYS A 14 9.83 -2.07 -11.92
C LYS A 14 10.36 -2.78 -10.66
N THR A 15 9.62 -3.79 -10.21
CA THR A 15 9.94 -4.57 -9.02
C THR A 15 11.28 -5.29 -9.21
N THR A 16 11.48 -5.98 -10.33
CA THR A 16 12.73 -6.70 -10.64
C THR A 16 13.97 -5.80 -10.58
N VAL A 17 13.90 -4.60 -11.18
CA VAL A 17 15.03 -3.66 -11.15
C VAL A 17 15.26 -3.11 -9.75
N SER A 18 14.19 -2.69 -9.06
CA SER A 18 14.29 -2.10 -7.73
C SER A 18 14.83 -3.05 -6.66
N THR A 19 14.47 -4.33 -6.70
CA THR A 19 14.94 -5.33 -5.73
C THR A 19 16.40 -5.68 -5.95
N ASN A 20 16.83 -5.87 -7.21
CA ASN A 20 18.24 -6.12 -7.52
C ASN A 20 19.12 -4.92 -7.18
N LEU A 21 18.64 -3.69 -7.41
CA LEU A 21 19.37 -2.49 -7.04
C LEU A 21 19.55 -2.40 -5.52
N ALA A 22 18.51 -2.71 -4.74
CA ALA A 22 18.60 -2.75 -3.28
C ALA A 22 19.62 -3.81 -2.81
N LEU A 23 19.63 -5.00 -3.42
CA LEU A 23 20.58 -6.07 -3.09
C LEU A 23 22.03 -5.68 -3.39
N VAL A 24 22.32 -5.15 -4.59
CA VAL A 24 23.68 -4.76 -5.01
C VAL A 24 24.22 -3.62 -4.14
N LEU A 25 23.36 -2.69 -3.75
CA LEU A 25 23.75 -1.54 -2.92
C LEU A 25 23.70 -1.83 -1.41
N ASN A 26 23.23 -3.02 -1.01
CA ASN A 26 22.90 -3.35 0.38
C ASN A 26 22.04 -2.24 1.04
N ALA A 27 21.05 -1.76 0.30
CA ALA A 27 20.22 -0.63 0.68
C ALA A 27 18.87 -1.09 1.25
N ASN A 28 18.24 -0.20 2.02
CA ASN A 28 16.86 -0.41 2.47
C ASN A 28 15.91 -0.41 1.27
N TYR A 29 15.07 -1.44 1.20
CA TYR A 29 14.02 -1.56 0.19
C TYR A 29 12.67 -1.14 0.77
N ILE A 30 11.94 -0.31 0.03
CA ILE A 30 10.60 0.15 0.40
C ILE A 30 9.69 -0.06 -0.82
N ASP A 31 8.67 -0.89 -0.67
CA ASP A 31 7.65 -1.10 -1.71
C ASP A 31 6.49 -0.13 -1.46
N CYS A 32 6.38 0.89 -2.31
CA CYS A 32 5.32 1.91 -2.23
C CYS A 32 4.13 1.60 -3.15
N ASP A 33 4.06 0.40 -3.72
CA ASP A 33 2.93 -0.03 -4.54
C ASP A 33 1.76 -0.44 -3.64
N VAL A 34 0.67 0.35 -3.64
CA VAL A 34 -0.50 0.13 -2.78
C VAL A 34 -1.34 -1.05 -3.28
N GLU A 35 -1.43 -1.22 -4.60
CA GLU A 35 -2.29 -2.22 -5.22
C GLU A 35 -1.61 -3.60 -5.25
N GLU A 36 -0.33 -3.64 -5.64
CA GLU A 36 0.39 -4.92 -5.84
C GLU A 36 1.85 -4.88 -5.35
N PRO A 37 2.09 -4.81 -4.02
CA PRO A 37 3.43 -4.86 -3.45
C PRO A 37 4.04 -6.25 -3.64
N ASN A 38 5.04 -6.37 -4.52
CA ASN A 38 5.59 -7.64 -4.99
C ASN A 38 7.06 -7.87 -4.60
N GLY A 39 7.70 -6.92 -3.91
CA GLY A 39 9.12 -7.03 -3.56
C GLY A 39 9.47 -8.28 -2.73
N PHE A 40 8.53 -8.75 -1.90
CA PHE A 40 8.71 -9.92 -1.04
C PHE A 40 8.99 -11.22 -1.83
N ILE A 41 8.51 -11.32 -3.09
CA ILE A 41 8.74 -12.47 -3.97
C ILE A 41 10.24 -12.68 -4.23
N PHE A 42 10.98 -11.58 -4.38
CA PHE A 42 12.41 -11.60 -4.65
C PHE A 42 13.24 -11.63 -3.36
N LEU A 43 12.86 -10.82 -2.37
CA LEU A 43 13.68 -10.59 -1.17
C LEU A 43 13.51 -11.65 -0.09
N LYS A 44 12.38 -12.39 -0.09
CA LYS A 44 12.09 -13.50 0.84
C LYS A 44 12.44 -13.19 2.31
N PRO A 45 11.89 -12.11 2.91
CA PRO A 45 12.21 -11.74 4.28
C PRO A 45 11.78 -12.85 5.28
N SER A 46 12.61 -13.11 6.28
CA SER A 46 12.34 -14.10 7.35
C SER A 46 11.62 -13.52 8.56
N ASP A 47 11.99 -12.30 8.97
CA ASP A 47 11.56 -11.69 10.24
C ASP A 47 10.52 -10.58 10.01
N ILE A 48 9.34 -10.99 9.55
CA ILE A 48 8.27 -10.05 9.20
C ILE A 48 7.58 -9.52 10.47
N ASN A 49 7.82 -8.24 10.76
CA ASN A 49 7.06 -7.50 11.76
C ASN A 49 5.80 -6.91 11.12
N LYS A 50 4.65 -7.11 11.75
CA LYS A 50 3.36 -6.54 11.31
C LYS A 50 2.74 -5.75 12.44
N LYS A 51 2.02 -4.70 12.08
CA LYS A 51 1.23 -3.88 13.00
C LYS A 51 -0.15 -3.69 12.38
N GLU A 52 -1.20 -3.88 13.17
CA GLU A 52 -2.55 -3.52 12.79
C GLU A 52 -2.66 -1.99 12.69
N VAL A 53 -3.32 -1.53 11.64
CA VAL A 53 -3.57 -0.12 11.37
C VAL A 53 -5.05 0.06 11.08
N GLU A 54 -5.64 1.07 11.68
CA GLU A 54 -7.04 1.42 11.45
C GLU A 54 -7.15 2.39 10.28
N VAL A 55 -8.15 2.20 9.43
CA VAL A 55 -8.52 3.16 8.38
C VAL A 55 -9.93 3.67 8.63
N GLU A 56 -10.16 4.95 8.34
CA GLU A 56 -11.51 5.50 8.41
C GLU A 56 -12.37 4.85 7.33
N ASN A 57 -13.40 4.10 7.75
CA ASN A 57 -14.36 3.52 6.83
C ASN A 57 -15.68 4.29 6.92
N PRO A 58 -16.06 5.08 5.89
CA PRO A 58 -17.33 5.79 5.90
C PRO A 58 -18.49 4.81 5.84
N PHE A 59 -19.51 5.00 6.70
CA PHE A 59 -20.75 4.24 6.66
C PHE A 59 -21.96 5.16 6.59
N ILE A 60 -23.05 4.67 5.99
CA ILE A 60 -24.31 5.41 5.90
C ILE A 60 -25.15 5.13 7.14
N ASP A 61 -25.48 6.17 7.90
CA ASP A 61 -26.51 6.10 8.93
C ASP A 61 -27.89 6.12 8.26
N TYR A 62 -28.47 4.94 8.04
CA TYR A 62 -29.78 4.79 7.39
C TYR A 62 -30.92 5.45 8.15
N ALA A 63 -30.79 5.70 9.46
CA ALA A 63 -31.81 6.42 10.22
C ALA A 63 -31.80 7.93 9.93
N LYS A 64 -30.66 8.49 9.52
CA LYS A 64 -30.50 9.91 9.14
C LYS A 64 -30.48 10.13 7.63
N CYS A 65 -30.47 9.06 6.83
CA CYS A 65 -30.36 9.14 5.38
C CYS A 65 -31.64 9.69 4.76
N THR A 66 -31.52 10.78 3.99
CA THR A 66 -32.65 11.37 3.24
C THR A 66 -32.63 11.00 1.75
N HIS A 67 -31.86 9.98 1.36
CA HIS A 67 -31.70 9.53 -0.04
C HIS A 67 -31.28 10.63 -1.02
N CYS A 68 -30.55 11.64 -0.56
CA CYS A 68 -30.12 12.79 -1.39
C CYS A 68 -28.89 12.51 -2.28
N GLY A 69 -28.35 11.29 -2.26
CA GLY A 69 -27.12 10.95 -2.97
C GLY A 69 -25.84 11.54 -2.37
N THR A 70 -25.92 12.21 -1.22
CA THR A 70 -24.76 12.73 -0.49
C THR A 70 -24.44 11.80 0.68
N VAL A 71 -23.19 11.35 0.81
CA VAL A 71 -22.74 10.54 1.95
C VAL A 71 -22.32 11.49 3.07
N LEU A 72 -23.08 11.49 4.17
CA LEU A 72 -22.63 12.07 5.44
C LEU A 72 -21.60 11.12 6.04
N VAL A 73 -20.32 11.49 5.95
CA VAL A 73 -19.20 10.71 6.45
C VAL A 73 -19.15 10.84 7.97
N PHE A 74 -19.43 9.74 8.67
CA PHE A 74 -19.01 9.55 10.05
C PHE A 74 -17.85 8.56 10.04
N ALA A 75 -16.66 8.99 10.46
CA ALA A 75 -15.50 8.12 10.60
C ALA A 75 -15.67 7.27 11.87
N ASN A 76 -15.86 5.97 11.70
CA ASN A 76 -15.56 5.00 12.75
C ASN A 76 -14.29 4.28 12.31
N SER A 77 -13.30 4.18 13.19
CA SER A 77 -12.17 3.30 12.93
C SER A 77 -12.65 1.85 12.97
N MET A 78 -12.40 1.11 11.89
CA MET A 78 -12.68 -0.31 11.79
C MET A 78 -11.39 -1.07 12.11
N LEU A 79 -11.47 -2.05 13.00
CA LEU A 79 -10.42 -3.02 13.34
C LEU A 79 -10.11 -3.95 12.16
#